data_AF-A0A399F0J7-F1
#
_entry.id   AF-A0A399F0J7-F1
#
_cell.length_a   1.000
_cell.length_b   1.000
_cell.length_c   1.000
_cell.angle_alpha   90.00
_cell.angle_beta   90.00
_cell.angle_gamma   90.00
#
_symmetry.space_group_name_H-M   'P 1'
#
loop_
_entity.id
_entity.type
_entity.pdbx_description
1 polymer ?
#
loop_
_entity_poly.entity_id
_entity_poly.type
_entity_poly.pdbx_seq_one_letter_code
_entity_poly.pdbx_strand_id
1 'polypeptide(L)'
;MRALSVRLKLNQIRCMGEGSAAPYLWTVFFKIDGDTARLGPLLTLRGTATVRGTLRNQSNLPDHDVDPGEVIAVPSLVGEFNTALRPIPLERPIGNVREVGGVVGCIALLMEEDNIQASAIAKGHMALDEAVRECLDRLMPTLGFAHPQPTEADLAATCSKIAGAVTRAVKDSVWAWDWFRGFDSVDDRIGSGVFCYTHAQLEQAVGTPGLEIYRRWSSEGDWELRGRVTASFA
;
A
#
# COMPACT_ATOMS: atom_id res chain seq x y z
N MET A 1 -8.21 18.01 14.32
CA MET A 1 -8.14 16.58 13.98
C MET A 1 -7.30 15.88 15.03
N ARG A 2 -7.56 14.62 15.38
CA ARG A 2 -6.80 13.93 16.42
C ARG A 2 -5.79 12.97 15.79
N ALA A 3 -4.66 12.75 16.46
CA ALA A 3 -3.78 11.67 16.06
C ALA A 3 -4.49 10.32 16.25
N LEU A 4 -4.26 9.39 15.31
CA LEU A 4 -4.83 8.05 15.37
C LEU A 4 -3.74 7.00 15.52
N SER A 5 -3.98 5.99 16.34
CA SER A 5 -3.26 4.71 16.28
C SER A 5 -3.95 3.84 15.24
N VAL A 6 -3.23 3.51 14.17
CA VAL A 6 -3.74 2.77 13.01
C VAL A 6 -3.07 1.40 12.93
N ARG A 7 -3.89 0.38 12.70
CA ARG A 7 -3.44 -0.97 12.36
C ARG A 7 -4.03 -1.37 11.01
N LEU A 8 -3.19 -1.50 10.01
CA LEU A 8 -3.51 -2.07 8.70
C LEU A 8 -3.03 -3.51 8.67
N LYS A 9 -3.94 -4.45 8.44
CA LYS A 9 -3.64 -5.88 8.39
C LYS A 9 -4.23 -6.53 7.15
N LEU A 10 -3.39 -7.16 6.35
CA LEU A 10 -3.79 -8.19 5.39
C LEU A 10 -3.97 -9.49 6.17
N ASN A 11 -5.13 -10.13 6.03
CA ASN A 11 -5.54 -11.26 6.87
C ASN A 11 -5.31 -12.59 6.18
N GLN A 12 -5.78 -12.71 4.94
CA GLN A 12 -5.77 -13.98 4.22
C GLN A 12 -5.77 -13.77 2.71
N ILE A 13 -5.23 -14.75 2.01
CA ILE A 13 -5.34 -14.92 0.57
C ILE A 13 -6.13 -16.21 0.33
N ARG A 14 -6.93 -16.25 -0.72
CA ARG A 14 -7.70 -17.43 -1.12
C ARG A 14 -7.49 -17.71 -2.60
N CYS A 15 -7.11 -18.95 -2.93
CA CYS A 15 -7.16 -19.42 -4.31
C CYS A 15 -8.61 -19.77 -4.66
N MET A 16 -9.09 -19.29 -5.80
CA MET A 16 -10.44 -19.51 -6.33
C MET A 16 -10.39 -20.12 -7.74
N GLY A 17 -9.22 -20.12 -8.38
CA GLY A 17 -9.00 -20.58 -9.76
C GLY A 17 -8.70 -22.07 -9.83
N GLU A 18 -8.50 -22.59 -11.03
CA GLU A 18 -8.07 -23.97 -11.24
C GLU A 18 -6.52 -24.05 -11.30
N GLY A 19 -5.96 -25.14 -10.78
CA GLY A 19 -4.51 -25.34 -10.66
C GLY A 19 -3.97 -25.00 -9.27
N SER A 20 -2.86 -25.63 -8.89
CA SER A 20 -2.14 -25.32 -7.66
C SER A 20 -1.00 -24.33 -7.93
N ALA A 21 -0.67 -23.55 -6.92
CA ALA A 21 0.28 -22.45 -7.00
C ALA A 21 1.06 -22.28 -5.69
N ALA A 22 2.28 -21.77 -5.79
CA ALA A 22 3.18 -21.47 -4.69
C ALA A 22 3.28 -19.95 -4.47
N PRO A 23 2.26 -19.27 -3.95
CA PRO A 23 2.27 -17.81 -3.91
C PRO A 23 3.23 -17.26 -2.84
N TYR A 24 3.78 -16.09 -3.12
CA TYR A 24 4.36 -15.20 -2.12
C TYR A 24 3.84 -13.77 -2.28
N LEU A 25 3.92 -12.99 -1.20
CA LEU A 25 3.33 -11.66 -1.13
C LEU A 25 4.39 -10.60 -0.86
N TRP A 26 4.56 -9.64 -1.77
CA TRP A 26 5.26 -8.41 -1.43
C TRP A 26 4.28 -7.36 -0.94
N THR A 27 4.62 -6.69 0.15
CA THR A 27 3.85 -5.54 0.59
C THR A 27 4.74 -4.36 0.92
N VAL A 28 4.25 -3.20 0.50
CA VAL A 28 4.87 -1.91 0.79
C VAL A 28 3.83 -1.04 1.46
N PHE A 29 4.10 -0.70 2.72
CA PHE A 29 3.26 0.18 3.50
C PHE A 29 3.71 1.62 3.35
N PHE A 30 2.77 2.55 3.38
CA PHE A 30 3.10 3.96 3.36
C PHE A 30 2.16 4.80 4.21
N LYS A 31 2.65 5.96 4.65
CA LYS A 31 1.82 7.05 5.16
C LYS A 31 2.38 8.40 4.75
N ILE A 32 1.48 9.38 4.64
CA ILE A 32 1.80 10.80 4.49
C ILE A 32 1.06 11.51 5.62
N ASP A 33 1.80 12.05 6.59
CA ASP A 33 1.20 12.55 7.82
C ASP A 33 2.08 13.64 8.46
N GLY A 34 1.62 14.17 9.60
CA GLY A 34 2.28 15.25 10.31
C GLY A 34 3.66 14.92 10.92
N ASP A 35 4.14 13.68 10.86
CA ASP A 35 5.52 13.38 11.29
C ASP A 35 6.52 13.98 10.30
N THR A 36 6.27 13.82 8.99
CA THR A 36 7.22 14.17 7.92
C THR A 36 6.71 15.20 6.92
N ALA A 37 5.40 15.43 6.84
CA ALA A 37 4.78 16.31 5.85
C ALA A 37 4.24 17.62 6.45
N ARG A 38 4.25 18.69 5.67
CA ARG A 38 3.65 20.00 6.00
C ARG A 38 2.90 20.54 4.79
N LEU A 39 1.86 21.34 5.02
CA LEU A 39 1.20 22.06 3.93
C LEU A 39 1.82 23.44 3.74
N GLY A 40 2.45 23.67 2.59
CA GLY A 40 3.14 24.91 2.28
C GLY A 40 2.20 26.08 1.95
N PRO A 41 2.73 27.30 1.72
CA PRO A 41 1.92 28.50 1.48
C PRO A 41 1.10 28.47 0.19
N LEU A 42 1.49 27.61 -0.76
CA LEU A 42 0.77 27.36 -2.02
C LEU A 42 -0.26 26.23 -1.90
N LEU A 43 -0.55 25.76 -0.68
CA LEU A 43 -1.45 24.63 -0.40
C LEU A 43 -1.01 23.31 -1.04
N THR A 44 0.30 23.15 -1.27
CA THR A 44 0.92 21.91 -1.72
C THR A 44 1.70 21.25 -0.60
N LEU A 45 1.69 19.92 -0.57
CA LEU A 45 2.44 19.16 0.42
C LEU A 45 3.95 19.33 0.20
N ARG A 46 4.66 19.42 1.33
CA ARG A 46 6.13 19.44 1.43
C ARG A 46 6.56 18.35 2.40
N GLY A 47 7.81 17.91 2.27
CA GLY A 47 8.37 16.80 3.05
C GLY A 47 8.37 15.50 2.26
N THR A 48 8.44 14.37 2.97
CA THR A 48 8.53 13.03 2.38
C THR A 48 7.46 12.11 2.92
N ALA A 49 7.16 11.05 2.18
CA ALA A 49 6.29 9.99 2.67
C ALA A 49 7.11 9.05 3.57
N THR A 50 6.46 8.45 4.57
CA THR A 50 7.02 7.28 5.23
C THR A 50 6.69 6.07 4.38
N VAL A 51 7.71 5.33 3.92
CA VAL A 51 7.56 4.09 3.17
C VAL A 51 8.28 2.96 3.90
N ARG A 52 7.58 1.86 4.11
CA ARG A 52 8.08 0.67 4.80
C ARG A 52 7.75 -0.58 3.99
N GLY A 53 8.77 -1.12 3.33
CA GLY A 53 8.72 -2.46 2.76
C GLY A 53 8.65 -3.54 3.83
N THR A 54 8.40 -4.77 3.41
CA THR A 54 8.35 -5.93 4.30
C THR A 54 9.57 -6.82 4.18
N LEU A 55 9.84 -7.55 5.26
CA LEU A 55 10.92 -8.53 5.28
C LEU A 55 10.45 -9.82 4.62
N ARG A 56 11.41 -10.57 4.05
CA ARG A 56 11.22 -11.82 3.29
C ARG A 56 10.62 -11.58 1.90
N ASN A 57 10.92 -12.50 1.00
CA ASN A 57 10.43 -12.45 -0.38
C ASN A 57 9.70 -13.76 -0.71
N GLN A 58 10.39 -14.72 -1.32
CA GLN A 58 9.91 -16.10 -1.48
C GLN A 58 9.70 -16.80 -0.13
N SER A 59 8.86 -17.82 -0.16
CA SER A 59 8.46 -18.63 1.00
C SER A 59 7.98 -17.82 2.21
N ASN A 60 7.30 -16.69 1.98
CA ASN A 60 6.84 -15.79 3.03
C ASN A 60 5.36 -15.99 3.42
N LEU A 61 4.68 -16.92 2.76
CA LEU A 61 3.37 -17.46 3.08
C LEU A 61 3.52 -18.89 3.62
N PRO A 62 2.55 -19.38 4.43
CA PRO A 62 2.69 -20.67 5.13
C PRO A 62 2.55 -21.90 4.23
N ASP A 63 2.05 -21.72 3.01
CA ASP A 63 1.78 -22.81 2.07
C ASP A 63 2.48 -22.51 0.73
N HIS A 64 3.00 -23.56 0.10
CA HIS A 64 3.74 -23.53 -1.16
C HIS A 64 3.05 -24.39 -2.23
N ASP A 65 1.84 -24.87 -1.96
CA ASP A 65 1.02 -25.67 -2.89
C ASP A 65 -0.46 -25.41 -2.56
N VAL A 66 -0.96 -24.24 -2.99
CA VAL A 66 -2.29 -23.73 -2.64
C VAL A 66 -3.31 -24.17 -3.67
N ASP A 67 -4.18 -25.09 -3.26
CA ASP A 67 -5.21 -25.66 -4.11
C ASP A 67 -6.44 -24.74 -4.25
N PRO A 68 -7.25 -24.95 -5.31
CA PRO A 68 -8.52 -24.26 -5.50
C PRO A 68 -9.43 -24.31 -4.27
N GLY A 69 -9.82 -23.15 -3.76
CA GLY A 69 -10.71 -22.98 -2.62
C GLY A 69 -9.99 -22.80 -1.28
N GLU A 70 -8.69 -23.10 -1.20
CA GLU A 70 -7.89 -23.00 0.02
C GLU A 70 -7.63 -21.56 0.45
N VAL A 71 -7.49 -21.37 1.76
CA VAL A 71 -7.29 -20.07 2.41
C VAL A 71 -5.98 -20.10 3.18
N ILE A 72 -5.05 -19.25 2.78
CA ILE A 72 -3.77 -19.07 3.45
C ILE A 72 -3.80 -17.80 4.32
N ALA A 73 -3.37 -17.93 5.57
CA ALA A 73 -3.23 -16.78 6.45
C ALA A 73 -2.01 -15.95 6.05
N VAL A 74 -2.17 -14.62 6.00
CA VAL A 74 -1.04 -13.72 5.75
C VAL A 74 -0.31 -13.46 7.07
N PRO A 75 0.99 -13.81 7.19
CA PRO A 75 1.75 -13.58 8.42
C PRO A 75 1.91 -12.09 8.71
N SER A 76 1.93 -11.70 9.99
CA SER A 76 2.05 -10.28 10.39
C SER A 76 3.33 -9.61 9.88
N LEU A 77 4.41 -10.37 9.71
CA LEU A 77 5.69 -9.85 9.18
C LEU A 77 5.56 -9.29 7.76
N VAL A 78 4.61 -9.81 6.98
CA VAL A 78 4.36 -9.44 5.58
C VAL A 78 3.05 -8.65 5.44
N GLY A 79 2.06 -8.91 6.29
CA GLY A 79 0.71 -8.36 6.14
C GLY A 79 0.36 -7.21 7.08
N GLU A 80 1.18 -6.87 8.08
CA GLU A 80 0.76 -5.98 9.16
C GLU A 80 1.61 -4.72 9.32
N PHE A 81 0.94 -3.57 9.38
CA PHE A 81 1.52 -2.27 9.69
C PHE A 81 0.78 -1.58 10.82
N ASN A 82 1.50 -1.36 11.92
CA ASN A 82 1.03 -0.58 13.06
C ASN A 82 1.76 0.77 13.03
N THR A 83 1.01 1.86 13.03
CA THR A 83 1.57 3.21 12.94
C THR A 83 0.69 4.25 13.64
N ALA A 84 1.23 5.45 13.82
CA ALA A 84 0.43 6.63 14.15
C ALA A 84 0.14 7.42 12.87
N LEU A 85 -1.08 7.93 12.72
CA LEU A 85 -1.46 8.88 11.67
C LEU A 85 -1.70 10.24 12.32
N ARG A 86 -0.76 11.17 12.13
CA ARG A 86 -0.84 12.53 12.70
C ARG A 86 -1.42 13.52 11.68
N PRO A 87 -2.26 14.48 12.10
CA PRO A 87 -2.68 15.56 11.23
C PRO A 87 -1.46 16.32 10.66
N ILE A 88 -1.52 16.69 9.39
CA ILE A 88 -0.49 17.44 8.68
C ILE A 88 -0.65 18.93 9.00
N PRO A 89 0.30 19.60 9.66
CA PRO A 89 0.17 21.01 9.97
C PRO A 89 0.33 21.91 8.74
N LEU A 90 -0.37 23.03 8.74
CA LEU A 90 -0.19 24.12 7.79
C LEU A 90 0.99 24.99 8.24
N GLU A 91 1.89 25.34 7.32
CA GLU A 91 2.96 26.32 7.59
C GLU A 91 2.38 27.71 7.91
N ARG A 92 1.21 28.04 7.32
CA ARG A 92 0.46 29.27 7.59
C ARG A 92 -1.02 28.92 7.77
N PRO A 93 -1.63 29.22 8.92
CA PRO A 93 -3.05 28.98 9.14
C PRO A 93 -3.94 29.73 8.13
N ILE A 94 -5.09 29.14 7.81
CA ILE A 94 -6.08 29.70 6.89
C ILE A 94 -7.41 29.81 7.65
N GLY A 95 -7.73 31.03 8.10
CA GLY A 95 -8.81 31.23 9.06
C GLY A 95 -8.57 30.38 10.31
N ASN A 96 -9.49 29.46 10.59
CA ASN A 96 -9.40 28.55 11.74
C ASN A 96 -8.72 27.22 11.43
N VAL A 97 -8.38 26.94 10.16
CA VAL A 97 -7.72 25.69 9.76
C VAL A 97 -6.22 25.81 10.04
N ARG A 98 -5.70 24.87 10.83
CA ARG A 98 -4.27 24.79 11.20
C ARG A 98 -3.59 23.51 10.75
N GLU A 99 -4.38 22.51 10.36
CA GLU A 99 -3.91 21.19 9.98
C GLU A 99 -4.94 20.52 9.06
N VAL A 100 -4.49 19.51 8.33
CA VAL A 100 -5.29 18.70 7.40
C VAL A 100 -5.04 17.22 7.67
N GLY A 101 -5.93 16.36 7.17
CA GLY A 101 -5.78 14.92 7.32
C GLY A 101 -4.58 14.35 6.57
N GLY A 102 -3.93 13.37 7.19
CA GLY A 102 -2.99 12.50 6.51
C GLY A 102 -3.68 11.38 5.72
N VAL A 103 -2.85 10.55 5.11
CA VAL A 103 -3.27 9.30 4.44
C VAL A 103 -2.34 8.16 4.85
N VAL A 104 -2.88 6.94 4.90
CA VAL A 104 -2.15 5.70 5.15
C VAL A 104 -2.63 4.63 4.19
N GLY A 105 -1.74 3.75 3.78
CA GLY A 105 -2.09 2.70 2.84
C GLY A 105 -1.08 1.59 2.75
N CYS A 106 -1.40 0.63 1.89
CA CYS A 106 -0.49 -0.42 1.50
C CYS A 106 -0.64 -0.76 0.02
N ILE A 107 0.42 -1.33 -0.49
CA ILE A 107 0.54 -1.92 -1.81
C ILE A 107 0.75 -3.40 -1.55
N ALA A 108 0.01 -4.25 -2.25
CA ALA A 108 0.13 -5.69 -2.17
C ALA A 108 0.36 -6.23 -3.58
N LEU A 109 1.42 -7.02 -3.76
CA LEU A 109 1.72 -7.77 -4.98
C LEU A 109 1.75 -9.24 -4.62
N LEU A 110 0.79 -9.99 -5.16
CA LEU A 110 0.77 -11.45 -5.10
C LEU A 110 1.53 -11.97 -6.32
N MET A 111 2.51 -12.82 -6.08
CA MET A 111 3.42 -13.38 -7.07
C MET A 111 3.42 -14.90 -6.95
N GLU A 112 3.64 -15.59 -8.06
CA GLU A 112 3.89 -17.03 -8.12
C GLU A 112 5.40 -17.29 -7.92
N GLU A 113 5.75 -18.27 -7.09
CA GLU A 113 7.15 -18.69 -6.88
C GLU A 113 7.59 -19.69 -7.94
N ASP A 114 8.62 -19.33 -8.71
CA ASP A 114 9.30 -20.21 -9.66
C ASP A 114 10.82 -20.27 -9.35
N ASN A 115 11.61 -20.76 -10.30
CA ASN A 115 13.02 -21.06 -10.11
C ASN A 115 13.94 -19.83 -10.25
N ILE A 116 13.58 -18.71 -9.61
CA ILE A 116 14.45 -17.54 -9.52
C ILE A 116 15.31 -17.59 -8.26
N GLN A 117 16.57 -17.20 -8.39
CA GLN A 117 17.46 -17.05 -7.25
C GLN A 117 16.93 -16.01 -6.25
N ALA A 118 16.80 -16.41 -4.98
CA ALA A 118 16.34 -15.56 -3.88
C ALA A 118 17.03 -14.18 -3.79
N SER A 119 18.32 -14.10 -4.16
CA SER A 119 19.07 -12.83 -4.16
C SER A 119 18.55 -11.81 -5.18
N ALA A 120 18.01 -12.29 -6.29
CA ALA A 120 17.51 -11.46 -7.36
C ALA A 120 16.05 -11.04 -7.10
N ILE A 121 15.23 -11.94 -6.53
CA ILE A 121 13.92 -11.60 -5.94
C ILE A 121 14.06 -10.50 -4.88
N ALA A 122 15.05 -10.61 -3.99
CA ALA A 122 15.31 -9.58 -2.98
C ALA A 122 15.64 -8.21 -3.59
N LYS A 123 16.44 -8.19 -4.67
CA LYS A 123 16.73 -6.95 -5.41
C LYS A 123 15.47 -6.37 -6.05
N GLY A 124 14.58 -7.22 -6.59
CA GLY A 124 13.29 -6.80 -7.12
C GLY A 124 12.41 -6.14 -6.07
N HIS A 125 12.28 -6.74 -4.89
CA HIS A 125 11.51 -6.16 -3.79
C HIS A 125 12.11 -4.83 -3.29
N MET A 126 13.45 -4.74 -3.18
CA MET A 126 14.12 -3.48 -2.85
C MET A 126 13.89 -2.39 -3.90
N ALA A 127 13.92 -2.75 -5.19
CA ALA A 127 13.64 -1.83 -6.28
C ALA A 127 12.18 -1.35 -6.25
N LEU A 128 11.24 -2.24 -5.88
CA LEU A 128 9.84 -1.87 -5.66
C LEU A 128 9.71 -0.86 -4.51
N ASP A 129 10.34 -1.12 -3.36
CA ASP A 129 10.32 -0.20 -2.21
C ASP A 129 10.85 1.19 -2.58
N GLU A 130 11.97 1.25 -3.32
CA GLU A 130 12.58 2.49 -3.76
C GLU A 130 11.71 3.20 -4.79
N ALA A 131 11.17 2.48 -5.78
CA ALA A 131 10.26 3.04 -6.78
C ALA A 131 9.01 3.65 -6.14
N VAL A 132 8.45 3.01 -5.10
CA VAL A 132 7.32 3.55 -4.34
C VAL A 132 7.72 4.81 -3.59
N ARG A 133 8.88 4.81 -2.93
CA ARG A 133 9.41 5.99 -2.22
C ARG A 133 9.62 7.16 -3.17
N GLU A 134 10.37 6.97 -4.24
CA GLU A 134 10.61 8.01 -5.26
C GLU A 134 9.33 8.50 -5.94
N CYS A 135 8.37 7.59 -6.16
CA CYS A 135 7.07 7.95 -6.72
C CYS A 135 6.29 8.86 -5.77
N LEU A 136 6.20 8.49 -4.48
CA LEU A 136 5.49 9.27 -3.47
C LEU A 136 6.18 10.61 -3.23
N ASP A 137 7.51 10.64 -3.14
CA ASP A 137 8.26 11.89 -2.93
C ASP A 137 8.13 12.85 -4.12
N ARG A 138 8.10 12.33 -5.37
CA ARG A 138 7.79 13.16 -6.55
C ARG A 138 6.34 13.60 -6.61
N LEU A 139 5.42 12.77 -6.13
CA LEU A 139 3.99 13.06 -6.15
C LEU A 139 3.64 14.13 -5.11
N MET A 140 4.23 14.10 -3.91
CA MET A 140 3.89 14.98 -2.80
C MET A 140 3.83 16.47 -3.16
N PRO A 141 4.83 17.07 -3.83
CA PRO A 141 4.76 18.48 -4.26
C PRO A 141 3.60 18.80 -5.21
N THR A 142 3.04 17.80 -5.90
CA THR A 142 1.90 17.94 -6.82
C THR A 142 0.55 17.70 -6.13
N LEU A 143 0.57 17.16 -4.92
CA LEU A 143 -0.61 17.00 -4.07
C LEU A 143 -0.91 18.36 -3.45
N GLY A 144 -1.57 19.19 -4.26
CA GLY A 144 -2.20 20.43 -3.84
C GLY A 144 -3.65 20.22 -3.48
N PHE A 145 -4.11 20.94 -2.47
CA PHE A 145 -5.54 21.04 -2.17
C PHE A 145 -6.13 22.18 -2.99
N ALA A 146 -7.19 21.90 -3.77
CA ALA A 146 -7.84 22.89 -4.62
C ALA A 146 -8.49 24.03 -3.81
N HIS A 147 -8.70 23.79 -2.51
CA HIS A 147 -9.36 24.70 -1.59
C HIS A 147 -8.46 25.05 -0.39
N PRO A 148 -8.50 26.31 0.08
CA PRO A 148 -7.83 26.73 1.32
C PRO A 148 -8.27 25.94 2.57
N GLN A 149 -9.44 25.31 2.49
CA GLN A 149 -9.94 24.35 3.47
C GLN A 149 -10.16 23.04 2.72
N PRO A 150 -9.22 22.08 2.78
CA PRO A 150 -9.33 20.84 2.05
C PRO A 150 -10.59 20.06 2.44
N THR A 151 -11.29 19.57 1.41
CA THR A 151 -12.49 18.74 1.57
C THR A 151 -12.12 17.26 1.59
N GLU A 152 -13.04 16.40 2.03
CA GLU A 152 -12.87 14.95 1.91
C GLU A 152 -12.68 14.49 0.46
N ALA A 153 -13.29 15.19 -0.50
CA ALA A 153 -13.12 14.92 -1.93
C ALA A 153 -11.68 15.18 -2.39
N ASP A 154 -11.03 16.23 -1.88
CA ASP A 154 -9.63 16.52 -2.20
C ASP A 154 -8.69 15.42 -1.67
N LEU A 155 -8.96 14.90 -0.47
CA LEU A 155 -8.21 13.80 0.13
C LEU A 155 -8.45 12.47 -0.60
N ALA A 156 -9.67 12.19 -1.03
CA ALA A 156 -10.00 11.02 -1.83
C ALA A 156 -9.33 11.07 -3.23
N ALA A 157 -9.36 12.24 -3.88
CA ALA A 157 -8.65 12.46 -5.14
C ALA A 157 -7.14 12.28 -4.98
N THR A 158 -6.59 12.69 -3.84
CA THR A 158 -5.19 12.45 -3.48
C THR A 158 -4.89 10.95 -3.33
N CYS A 159 -5.71 10.19 -2.60
CA CYS A 159 -5.57 8.73 -2.55
C CYS A 159 -5.64 8.08 -3.93
N SER A 160 -6.53 8.55 -4.82
CA SER A 160 -6.63 8.06 -6.20
C SER A 160 -5.36 8.37 -7.01
N LYS A 161 -4.81 9.59 -6.91
CA LYS A 161 -3.53 9.97 -7.53
C LYS A 161 -2.37 9.13 -7.01
N ILE A 162 -2.30 8.91 -5.69
CA ILE A 162 -1.31 8.04 -5.05
C ILE A 162 -1.43 6.63 -5.61
N ALA A 163 -2.63 6.05 -5.58
CA ALA A 163 -2.87 4.69 -6.07
C ALA A 163 -2.50 4.55 -7.56
N GLY A 164 -2.85 5.52 -8.40
CA GLY A 164 -2.50 5.51 -9.82
C GLY A 164 -1.00 5.69 -10.08
N ALA A 165 -0.34 6.60 -9.35
CA ALA A 165 1.10 6.85 -9.47
C ALA A 165 1.90 5.63 -9.02
N VAL A 166 1.57 5.07 -7.86
CA VAL A 166 2.13 3.84 -7.34
C VAL A 166 1.88 2.68 -8.30
N THR A 167 0.64 2.47 -8.77
CA THR A 167 0.34 1.38 -9.72
C THR A 167 1.19 1.50 -10.98
N ARG A 168 1.44 2.72 -11.46
CA ARG A 168 2.33 2.97 -12.60
C ARG A 168 3.79 2.71 -12.25
N ALA A 169 4.27 3.17 -11.10
CA ALA A 169 5.64 2.92 -10.65
C ALA A 169 5.91 1.42 -10.48
N VAL A 170 4.98 0.69 -9.86
CA VAL A 170 5.03 -0.78 -9.74
C VAL A 170 5.06 -1.41 -11.11
N LYS A 171 4.15 -1.00 -12.01
CA LYS A 171 4.21 -1.47 -13.39
C LYS A 171 5.61 -1.22 -13.92
N ASP A 172 6.09 0.03 -13.97
CA ASP A 172 7.33 0.45 -14.65
C ASP A 172 8.60 -0.17 -14.04
N SER A 173 8.63 -0.38 -12.72
CA SER A 173 9.73 -1.05 -12.02
C SER A 173 9.72 -2.55 -12.25
N VAL A 174 8.53 -3.15 -12.30
CA VAL A 174 8.35 -4.54 -12.72
C VAL A 174 8.55 -4.64 -14.26
N TRP A 175 8.38 -3.54 -15.02
CA TRP A 175 8.76 -3.39 -16.44
C TRP A 175 10.26 -3.35 -16.72
N ALA A 176 11.12 -3.48 -15.71
CA ALA A 176 12.42 -4.11 -15.87
C ALA A 176 12.28 -5.64 -16.14
N TRP A 177 11.28 -6.01 -16.95
CA TRP A 177 10.90 -7.35 -17.41
C TRP A 177 11.96 -7.96 -18.33
N ASP A 178 13.02 -7.25 -18.74
CA ASP A 178 14.12 -7.85 -19.52
C ASP A 178 14.84 -8.97 -18.73
N TRP A 179 14.75 -8.94 -17.41
CA TRP A 179 15.20 -10.04 -16.54
C TRP A 179 14.13 -11.14 -16.36
N PHE A 180 12.84 -10.80 -16.47
CA PHE A 180 11.71 -11.72 -16.30
C PHE A 180 11.21 -12.38 -17.60
N ARG A 181 11.51 -11.85 -18.79
CA ARG A 181 11.02 -12.35 -20.10
C ARG A 181 12.00 -13.27 -20.84
N GLY A 182 13.03 -13.76 -20.16
CA GLY A 182 14.13 -14.48 -20.80
C GLY A 182 13.98 -16.00 -20.92
N PHE A 183 13.21 -16.66 -20.06
CA PHE A 183 13.12 -18.12 -19.99
C PHE A 183 11.79 -18.57 -19.35
N ASP A 184 11.26 -19.71 -19.78
CA ASP A 184 10.02 -20.40 -19.36
C ASP A 184 10.00 -20.82 -17.85
N SER A 185 10.67 -20.09 -16.96
CA SER A 185 11.02 -20.51 -15.59
C SER A 185 11.17 -19.35 -14.61
N VAL A 186 10.32 -18.32 -14.71
CA VAL A 186 10.48 -17.04 -13.99
C VAL A 186 9.19 -16.70 -13.25
N ASP A 187 9.31 -16.30 -11.98
CA ASP A 187 8.21 -15.87 -11.11
C ASP A 187 7.29 -14.86 -11.79
N ASP A 188 6.00 -15.19 -11.87
CA ASP A 188 4.98 -14.36 -12.51
C ASP A 188 4.10 -13.60 -11.51
N ARG A 189 3.59 -12.44 -11.95
CA ARG A 189 2.69 -11.63 -11.12
C ARG A 189 1.24 -12.11 -11.26
N ILE A 190 0.72 -12.75 -10.21
CA ILE A 190 -0.70 -13.08 -10.06
C ILE A 190 -1.57 -11.82 -10.01
N GLY A 191 -1.22 -10.87 -9.15
CA GLY A 191 -2.08 -9.72 -8.89
C GLY A 191 -1.44 -8.59 -8.12
N SER A 192 -2.01 -7.39 -8.25
CA SER A 192 -1.60 -6.23 -7.45
C SER A 192 -2.79 -5.40 -6.99
N GLY A 193 -2.69 -4.80 -5.80
CA GLY A 193 -3.67 -3.89 -5.24
C GLY A 193 -3.01 -2.74 -4.50
N VAL A 194 -3.63 -1.54 -4.58
CA VAL A 194 -3.27 -0.40 -3.73
C VAL A 194 -4.50 -0.04 -2.91
N PHE A 195 -4.30 0.04 -1.60
CA PHE A 195 -5.34 0.37 -0.63
C PHE A 195 -4.91 1.65 0.10
N CYS A 196 -5.74 2.68 0.06
CA CYS A 196 -5.44 3.99 0.64
C CYS A 196 -6.64 4.47 1.45
N TYR A 197 -6.37 4.97 2.65
CA TYR A 197 -7.36 5.41 3.61
C TYR A 197 -7.00 6.81 4.11
N THR A 198 -7.99 7.70 4.13
CA THR A 198 -7.83 9.06 4.63
C THR A 198 -7.99 9.10 6.14
N HIS A 199 -7.42 10.14 6.75
CA HIS A 199 -7.59 10.41 8.18
C HIS A 199 -9.07 10.47 8.59
N ALA A 200 -9.90 11.15 7.80
CA ALA A 200 -11.33 11.29 8.07
C ALA A 200 -12.08 9.94 8.05
N GLN A 201 -11.80 9.09 7.05
CA GLN A 201 -12.37 7.74 6.98
C GLN A 201 -12.02 6.92 8.23
N LEU A 202 -10.78 7.04 8.71
CA LEU A 202 -10.30 6.31 9.88
C LEU A 202 -10.85 6.89 11.19
N GLU A 203 -10.97 8.21 11.32
CA GLU A 203 -11.63 8.87 12.45
C GLU A 203 -13.10 8.42 12.56
N GLN A 204 -13.83 8.35 11.45
CA GLN A 204 -15.22 7.86 11.41
C GLN A 204 -15.32 6.37 11.76
N ALA A 205 -14.29 5.58 11.46
CA ALA A 205 -14.24 4.15 11.76
C ALA A 205 -13.79 3.83 13.21
N VAL A 206 -13.41 4.83 14.02
CA VAL A 206 -13.03 4.60 15.43
C VAL A 206 -14.18 3.97 16.20
N GLY A 207 -13.90 2.90 16.95
CA GLY A 207 -14.90 2.16 17.71
C GLY A 207 -15.76 1.21 16.88
N THR A 208 -15.59 1.17 15.57
CA THR A 208 -16.18 0.14 14.70
C THR A 208 -15.24 -1.06 14.59
N PRO A 209 -15.68 -2.18 13.98
CA PRO A 209 -14.78 -3.26 13.62
C PRO A 209 -13.67 -2.87 12.62
N GLY A 210 -13.69 -1.67 12.02
CA GLY A 210 -12.72 -1.20 11.02
C GLY A 210 -13.20 -1.35 9.58
N LEU A 211 -12.45 -0.74 8.65
CA LEU A 211 -12.73 -0.73 7.21
C LEU A 211 -12.15 -1.99 6.56
N GLU A 212 -12.90 -2.60 5.64
CA GLU A 212 -12.47 -3.80 4.92
C GLU A 212 -11.38 -3.48 3.88
N ILE A 213 -10.43 -4.40 3.73
CA ILE A 213 -9.54 -4.50 2.59
C ILE A 213 -10.01 -5.71 1.79
N TYR A 214 -10.33 -5.50 0.51
CA TYR A 214 -10.72 -6.58 -0.39
C TYR A 214 -10.22 -6.34 -1.80
N ARG A 215 -9.66 -7.38 -2.41
CA ARG A 215 -9.32 -7.39 -3.83
C ARG A 215 -9.46 -8.81 -4.38
N ARG A 216 -10.02 -8.93 -5.59
CA ARG A 216 -9.98 -10.15 -6.38
C ARG A 216 -9.22 -9.91 -7.67
N TRP A 217 -8.40 -10.87 -8.08
CA TRP A 217 -7.66 -10.89 -9.34
C TRP A 217 -8.10 -12.12 -10.12
N SER A 218 -8.37 -11.98 -11.40
CA SER A 218 -8.90 -13.07 -12.25
C SER A 218 -8.12 -13.25 -13.55
N SER A 219 -6.96 -12.60 -13.70
CA SER A 219 -6.21 -12.54 -14.95
C SER A 219 -5.10 -13.58 -15.08
N GLU A 220 -4.48 -13.95 -13.95
CA GLU A 220 -3.39 -14.94 -13.88
C GLU A 220 -3.73 -15.86 -12.69
N GLY A 221 -4.72 -16.73 -12.90
CA GLY A 221 -5.47 -17.40 -11.83
C GLY A 221 -6.60 -16.55 -11.25
N ASP A 222 -7.41 -17.14 -10.36
CA ASP A 222 -8.48 -16.46 -9.63
C ASP A 222 -8.14 -16.46 -8.14
N TRP A 223 -7.95 -15.27 -7.57
CA TRP A 223 -7.40 -15.08 -6.23
C TRP A 223 -8.09 -13.95 -5.50
N GLU A 224 -8.33 -14.12 -4.20
CA GLU A 224 -8.85 -13.07 -3.32
C GLU A 224 -7.85 -12.71 -2.22
N LEU A 225 -7.60 -11.42 -2.01
CA LEU A 225 -6.92 -10.86 -0.84
C LEU A 225 -7.94 -10.18 0.06
N ARG A 226 -7.93 -10.54 1.35
CA ARG A 226 -8.78 -9.92 2.37
C ARG A 226 -7.95 -9.38 3.53
N GLY A 227 -8.42 -8.29 4.10
CA GLY A 227 -7.79 -7.64 5.23
C GLY A 227 -8.71 -6.63 5.92
N ARG A 228 -8.12 -5.82 6.78
CA ARG A 228 -8.82 -4.80 7.54
C ARG A 228 -7.88 -3.68 7.96
N VAL A 229 -8.37 -2.45 7.96
CA VAL A 229 -7.73 -1.32 8.63
C VAL A 229 -8.58 -0.87 9.81
N THR A 230 -7.95 -0.70 10.96
CA THR A 230 -8.60 -0.27 12.20
C THR A 230 -7.89 0.97 12.73
N ALA A 231 -8.65 1.82 13.43
CA ALA A 231 -8.12 3.02 14.05
C ALA A 231 -8.69 3.20 15.45
N SER A 232 -7.90 3.82 16.31
CA SER A 232 -8.29 4.31 17.63
C SER A 232 -7.63 5.68 17.86
N PHE A 233 -8.18 6.48 18.78
CA PHE A 233 -7.50 7.73 19.15
C PHE A 233 -6.16 7.39 19.85
N ALA A 234 -5.09 8.03 19.39
CA ALA A 234 -3.75 7.89 19.97
C ALA A 234 -3.60 8.71 21.26
#